data_AF-A0A917DPI2-F1
#
_entry.id   AF-A0A917DPI2-F1
#
_cell.length_a   1.000
_cell.length_b   1.000
_cell.length_c   1.000
_cell.angle_alpha   90.00
_cell.angle_beta   90.00
_cell.angle_gamma   90.00
#
_symmetry.space_group_name_H-M   'P 1'
#
loop_
_entity.id
_entity.type
_entity.pdbx_description
1 polymer ?
#
loop_
_entity_poly.entity_id
_entity_poly.type
_entity_poly.pdbx_seq_one_letter_code
_entity_poly.pdbx_strand_id
1 'polypeptide(L)'
;MTRKLTVLGLFLFIALILNGCTENVTDTATEVKIKVIEKPDPSLRKVKVRTDGMLSEVGYSQPHPFGVDNEVLLDLKYYEQYDISRGDIVVFKTKNKKDQDTDIARVVGLPGEAVSIKKGQVYINDNKLKAFYGDDSSFDNNDSWKVVHLKDNEYYILADVRWKGVNDSQTAGPFLKKDILGKVVGYEQE
;
A
#
# COMPACT_ATOMS: atom_id res chain seq x y z
N MET A 1 -68.20 33.52 -7.22
CA MET A 1 -68.06 32.17 -7.77
C MET A 1 -66.69 32.08 -8.43
N THR A 2 -65.82 31.24 -7.86
CA THR A 2 -64.36 31.22 -7.93
C THR A 2 -63.81 30.67 -9.25
N ARG A 3 -62.90 31.40 -9.91
CA ARG A 3 -62.06 30.85 -10.98
C ARG A 3 -60.66 30.54 -10.42
N LYS A 4 -60.37 29.24 -10.33
CA LYS A 4 -59.12 28.66 -9.84
C LYS A 4 -57.98 28.98 -10.82
N LEU A 5 -56.87 29.45 -10.26
CA LEU A 5 -55.59 29.64 -10.94
C LEU A 5 -54.87 28.29 -10.98
N THR A 6 -54.74 27.67 -12.16
CA THR A 6 -53.99 26.41 -12.32
C THR A 6 -52.58 26.75 -12.74
N VAL A 7 -51.63 26.76 -11.80
CA VAL A 7 -50.21 26.85 -12.09
C VAL A 7 -49.73 25.45 -12.48
N LEU A 8 -49.50 25.23 -13.76
CA LEU A 8 -48.94 23.99 -14.29
C LEU A 8 -47.41 24.01 -14.09
N GLY A 9 -46.95 23.50 -12.95
CA GLY A 9 -45.53 23.32 -12.68
C GLY A 9 -44.96 22.17 -13.50
N LEU A 10 -44.20 22.47 -14.55
CA LEU A 10 -43.43 21.49 -15.29
C LEU A 10 -42.15 21.17 -14.50
N PHE A 11 -42.17 20.08 -13.72
CA PHE A 11 -40.99 19.54 -13.07
C PHE A 11 -40.06 18.94 -14.13
N LEU A 12 -38.98 19.66 -14.44
CA LEU A 12 -37.89 19.15 -15.25
C LEU A 12 -37.07 18.16 -14.40
N PHE A 13 -37.38 16.86 -14.52
CA PHE A 13 -36.55 15.80 -13.96
C PHE A 13 -35.25 15.73 -14.76
N ILE A 14 -34.23 16.46 -14.32
CA ILE A 14 -32.86 16.28 -14.78
C ILE A 14 -32.38 14.97 -14.15
N ALA A 15 -32.45 13.88 -14.92
CA ALA A 15 -31.75 12.65 -14.59
C ALA A 15 -30.25 12.93 -14.68
N LEU A 16 -29.61 13.21 -13.54
CA LEU A 16 -28.16 13.14 -13.42
C LEU A 16 -27.76 11.67 -13.61
N ILE A 17 -27.41 11.32 -14.84
CA ILE A 17 -26.69 10.08 -15.11
C ILE A 17 -25.29 10.29 -14.52
N LEU A 18 -25.09 9.89 -13.28
CA LEU A 18 -23.76 9.74 -12.71
C LEU A 18 -23.08 8.61 -13.48
N ASN A 19 -22.44 8.96 -14.59
CA ASN A 19 -21.36 8.16 -15.14
C ASN A 19 -20.27 8.18 -14.07
N GLY A 20 -20.32 7.21 -13.16
CA GLY A 20 -19.20 6.92 -12.28
C GLY A 20 -18.04 6.48 -13.15
N CYS A 21 -17.22 7.45 -13.58
CA CYS A 21 -15.91 7.15 -14.12
C CYS A 21 -15.18 6.35 -13.04
N THR A 22 -15.06 5.04 -13.24
CA THR A 22 -14.22 4.20 -12.39
C THR A 22 -12.77 4.54 -12.73
N GLU A 23 -12.26 5.61 -12.14
CA GLU A 23 -10.89 6.06 -12.36
C GLU A 23 -9.94 5.09 -11.64
N ASN A 24 -9.29 4.20 -12.37
CA ASN A 24 -8.31 3.31 -11.76
C ASN A 24 -7.18 4.13 -11.13
N VAL A 25 -6.86 3.87 -9.85
CA VAL A 25 -5.65 4.39 -9.23
C VAL A 25 -4.49 3.60 -9.80
N THR A 26 -3.63 4.25 -10.57
CA THR A 26 -2.47 3.60 -11.18
C THR A 26 -1.22 4.09 -10.47
N ASP A 27 -0.40 3.15 -10.02
CA ASP A 27 0.97 3.44 -9.61
C ASP A 27 1.91 2.87 -10.67
N THR A 28 2.25 3.71 -11.65
CA THR A 28 3.26 3.40 -12.67
C THR A 28 4.66 3.85 -12.26
N ALA A 29 4.78 4.59 -11.14
CA ALA A 29 6.04 5.21 -10.73
C ALA A 29 6.91 4.25 -9.93
N THR A 30 6.28 3.33 -9.18
CA THR A 30 7.02 2.34 -8.41
C THR A 30 7.70 1.34 -9.32
N GLU A 31 9.03 1.41 -9.36
CA GLU A 31 9.84 0.44 -10.08
C GLU A 31 9.66 -0.97 -9.50
N VAL A 32 9.55 -1.93 -10.41
CA VAL A 32 9.50 -3.36 -10.08
C VAL A 32 10.87 -3.86 -9.60
N LYS A 33 11.95 -3.08 -9.72
CA LYS A 33 13.30 -3.51 -9.33
C LYS A 33 13.82 -2.64 -8.20
N ILE A 34 14.37 -3.28 -7.18
CA ILE A 34 15.13 -2.55 -6.15
C ILE A 34 16.53 -2.30 -6.66
N LYS A 35 17.00 -1.07 -6.40
CA LYS A 35 18.34 -0.63 -6.78
C LYS A 35 19.42 -1.45 -6.08
N VAL A 36 20.34 -1.99 -6.88
CA VAL A 36 21.64 -2.47 -6.39
C VAL A 36 22.54 -1.26 -6.15
N ILE A 37 23.15 -1.17 -4.99
CA ILE A 37 24.05 -0.09 -4.60
C ILE A 37 25.44 -0.67 -4.31
N GLU A 38 26.38 -0.48 -5.25
CA GLU A 38 27.75 -1.02 -5.14
C GLU A 38 28.56 -0.39 -4.00
N LYS A 39 28.30 0.89 -3.70
CA LYS A 39 28.98 1.65 -2.65
C LYS A 39 27.94 2.43 -1.86
N PRO A 40 27.33 1.82 -0.83
CA PRO A 40 26.31 2.49 -0.03
C PRO A 40 26.86 3.74 0.65
N ASP A 41 26.04 4.80 0.70
CA ASP A 41 26.36 5.95 1.55
C ASP A 41 26.46 5.45 3.01
N PRO A 42 27.52 5.80 3.76
CA PRO A 42 27.68 5.41 5.17
C PRO A 42 26.52 5.82 6.08
N SER A 43 25.66 6.77 5.68
CA SER A 43 24.46 7.14 6.42
C SER A 43 23.33 6.10 6.30
N LEU A 44 23.37 5.22 5.30
CA LEU A 44 22.36 4.17 5.12
C LEU A 44 22.57 3.05 6.15
N ARG A 45 21.47 2.60 6.74
CA ARG A 45 21.48 1.51 7.70
C ARG A 45 21.20 0.19 7.01
N LYS A 46 22.05 -0.81 7.21
CA LYS A 46 21.73 -2.19 6.84
C LYS A 46 20.68 -2.76 7.78
N VAL A 47 19.62 -3.33 7.21
CA VAL A 47 18.52 -3.96 7.95
C VAL A 47 18.31 -5.36 7.41
N LYS A 48 18.34 -6.35 8.31
CA LYS A 48 18.03 -7.74 7.97
C LYS A 48 16.55 -7.92 7.72
N VAL A 49 16.22 -8.59 6.62
CA VAL A 49 14.88 -9.03 6.29
C VAL A 49 14.58 -10.30 7.10
N ARG A 50 13.44 -10.31 7.79
CA ARG A 50 13.05 -11.40 8.70
C ARG A 50 11.88 -12.24 8.20
N THR A 51 11.15 -11.74 7.22
CA THR A 51 9.97 -12.38 6.65
C THR A 51 10.13 -12.48 5.15
N ASP A 52 9.50 -13.49 4.57
CA ASP A 52 9.41 -13.69 3.13
C ASP A 52 8.15 -13.03 2.54
N GLY A 53 7.49 -12.14 3.30
CA GLY A 53 6.33 -11.37 2.84
C GLY A 53 6.63 -10.44 1.66
N MET A 54 7.90 -10.12 1.47
CA MET A 54 8.39 -9.33 0.34
C MET A 54 9.07 -10.20 -0.74
N LEU A 55 9.16 -11.53 -0.56
CA LEU A 55 9.61 -12.51 -1.58
C LEU A 55 8.50 -12.79 -2.58
N SER A 56 8.10 -11.76 -3.31
CA SER A 56 7.11 -11.93 -4.36
C SER A 56 7.77 -12.47 -5.63
N GLU A 57 7.39 -13.66 -6.09
CA GLU A 57 7.53 -14.05 -7.51
C GLU A 57 6.56 -13.24 -8.40
N VAL A 58 5.54 -12.61 -7.80
CA VAL A 58 4.56 -11.75 -8.44
C VAL A 58 5.22 -10.39 -8.72
N GLY A 59 5.80 -10.28 -9.91
CA GLY A 59 6.36 -9.04 -10.45
C GLY A 59 7.88 -9.02 -10.55
N TYR A 60 8.61 -9.65 -9.63
CA TYR A 60 10.07 -9.61 -9.63
C TYR A 60 10.65 -10.76 -10.46
N SER A 61 11.20 -10.43 -11.64
CA SER A 61 11.75 -11.41 -12.59
C SER A 61 13.20 -11.84 -12.32
N GLN A 62 13.80 -11.39 -11.21
CA GLN A 62 15.24 -11.53 -10.90
C GLN A 62 15.43 -11.79 -9.39
N PRO A 63 16.59 -12.32 -8.93
CA PRO A 63 16.85 -12.53 -7.50
C PRO A 63 16.63 -11.24 -6.71
N HIS A 64 15.80 -11.31 -5.67
CA HIS A 64 15.39 -10.16 -4.88
C HIS A 64 16.08 -10.18 -3.50
N PRO A 65 16.63 -9.06 -2.98
CA PRO A 65 17.15 -8.96 -1.61
C PRO A 65 16.13 -9.20 -0.49
N PHE A 66 14.87 -9.52 -0.77
CA PHE A 66 13.85 -9.70 0.26
C PHE A 66 13.73 -11.11 0.83
N GLY A 67 14.68 -11.98 0.49
CA GLY A 67 14.86 -13.25 1.19
C GLY A 67 15.16 -13.06 2.67
N VAL A 68 14.71 -14.02 3.49
CA VAL A 68 15.10 -14.09 4.89
C VAL A 68 16.63 -14.09 4.99
N ASP A 69 17.15 -13.38 6.00
CA ASP A 69 18.58 -13.18 6.28
C ASP A 69 19.36 -12.28 5.31
N ASN A 70 18.75 -11.86 4.19
CA ASN A 70 19.34 -10.82 3.35
C ASN A 70 19.27 -9.44 4.02
N GLU A 71 20.15 -8.53 3.58
CA GLU A 71 20.19 -7.15 4.05
C GLU A 71 19.69 -6.17 3.00
N VAL A 72 18.94 -5.17 3.46
CA VAL A 72 18.51 -4.03 2.66
C VAL A 72 19.06 -2.73 3.25
N LEU A 73 19.18 -1.72 2.42
CA LEU A 73 19.66 -0.39 2.77
C LEU A 73 18.48 0.52 3.10
N LEU A 74 18.42 0.95 4.36
CA LEU A 74 17.40 1.82 4.90
C LEU A 74 17.93 3.25 5.02
N ASP A 75 17.22 4.20 4.42
CA ASP A 75 17.39 5.62 4.71
C ASP A 75 16.40 6.05 5.79
N LEU A 76 16.92 6.31 6.99
CA LEU A 76 16.16 6.75 8.16
C LEU A 76 15.66 8.20 8.05
N LYS A 77 16.30 9.02 7.22
CA LYS A 77 16.01 10.45 7.08
C LYS A 77 15.24 10.79 5.82
N TYR A 78 14.98 9.81 4.96
CA TYR A 78 14.26 10.00 3.71
C TYR A 78 12.96 10.82 3.90
N TYR A 79 12.17 10.48 4.92
CA TYR A 79 10.88 11.14 5.18
C TYR A 79 10.97 12.44 6.00
N GLU A 80 12.17 12.91 6.30
CA GLU A 80 12.41 14.30 6.76
C GLU A 80 12.39 15.27 5.56
N GLN A 81 12.70 14.77 4.36
CA GLN A 81 12.81 15.57 3.12
C GLN A 81 11.70 15.29 2.12
N TYR A 82 11.15 14.07 2.10
CA TYR A 82 10.15 13.62 1.15
C TYR A 82 8.88 13.13 1.87
N ASP A 83 7.74 13.21 1.20
CA ASP A 83 6.51 12.61 1.69
C ASP A 83 6.50 11.09 1.46
N ILE A 84 5.82 10.38 2.35
CA ILE A 84 5.59 8.93 2.19
C ILE A 84 4.67 8.75 0.99
N SER A 85 5.15 7.98 0.01
CA SER A 85 4.44 7.75 -1.24
C SER A 85 3.87 6.34 -1.28
N ARG A 86 2.76 6.16 -2.00
CA ARG A 86 2.26 4.81 -2.32
C ARG A 86 3.35 4.07 -3.09
N GLY A 87 3.52 2.79 -2.76
CA GLY A 87 4.54 1.96 -3.37
C GLY A 87 5.89 2.01 -2.67
N ASP A 88 6.12 2.94 -1.73
CA ASP A 88 7.32 2.93 -0.92
C ASP A 88 7.45 1.63 -0.13
N ILE A 89 8.65 1.06 -0.11
CA ILE A 89 8.98 -0.06 0.76
C ILE A 89 9.62 0.51 2.01
N VAL A 90 9.04 0.18 3.16
CA VAL A 90 9.38 0.80 4.43
C VAL A 90 9.75 -0.24 5.46
N VAL A 91 10.69 0.12 6.34
CA VAL A 91 10.85 -0.57 7.62
C VAL A 91 9.92 0.12 8.61
N PHE A 92 9.09 -0.64 9.31
CA PHE A 92 8.13 -0.11 10.29
C PHE A 92 8.18 -0.90 11.60
N LYS A 93 7.79 -0.24 12.69
CA LYS A 93 7.68 -0.87 14.02
C LYS A 93 6.44 -1.75 14.06
N THR A 94 6.59 -3.00 14.47
CA THR A 94 5.46 -3.89 14.66
C THR A 94 4.64 -3.46 15.88
N LYS A 95 3.33 -3.69 15.85
CA LYS A 95 2.47 -3.43 17.01
C LYS A 95 2.55 -4.56 18.04
N ASN A 96 2.81 -5.79 17.58
CA ASN A 96 3.03 -6.96 18.43
C ASN A 96 4.52 -7.31 18.43
N LYS A 97 5.22 -6.93 19.50
CA LYS A 97 6.68 -7.12 19.65
C LYS A 97 7.11 -8.53 20.08
N LYS A 98 6.17 -9.48 20.18
CA LYS A 98 6.49 -10.83 20.68
C LYS A 98 7.46 -11.58 19.76
N ASP A 99 7.37 -11.33 18.45
CA ASP A 99 8.12 -12.09 17.45
C ASP A 99 9.27 -11.25 16.86
N GLN A 100 9.03 -9.98 16.52
CA GLN A 100 10.05 -9.04 16.03
C GLN A 100 9.66 -7.59 16.29
N ASP A 101 10.64 -6.70 16.52
CA ASP A 101 10.39 -5.27 16.79
C ASP A 101 10.06 -4.45 15.54
N THR A 102 10.53 -4.90 14.37
CA THR A 102 10.41 -4.20 13.09
C THR A 102 10.17 -5.18 11.96
N ASP A 103 9.42 -4.78 10.94
CA ASP A 103 9.20 -5.56 9.72
C ASP A 103 9.34 -4.68 8.46
N ILE A 104 9.32 -5.31 7.28
CA ILE A 104 9.43 -4.63 5.99
C ILE A 104 8.21 -4.96 5.14
N ALA A 105 7.56 -3.92 4.61
CA ALA A 105 6.41 -4.07 3.72
C ALA A 105 6.21 -2.79 2.89
N ARG A 106 5.20 -2.79 2.02
CA ARG A 106 4.91 -1.66 1.14
C ARG A 106 3.80 -0.77 1.67
N VAL A 107 3.94 0.55 1.49
CA VAL A 107 2.83 1.49 1.70
C VAL A 107 1.84 1.35 0.55
N VAL A 108 0.67 0.79 0.84
CA VAL A 108 -0.40 0.52 -0.12
C VAL A 108 -1.54 1.52 -0.02
N GLY A 109 -1.81 2.08 1.16
CA GLY A 109 -2.85 3.09 1.41
C GLY A 109 -2.28 4.33 2.09
N LEU A 110 -2.75 5.51 1.67
CA LEU A 110 -2.32 6.82 2.17
C LEU A 110 -3.39 7.45 3.07
N PRO A 111 -3.02 8.46 3.88
CA PRO A 111 -3.96 9.15 4.74
C PRO A 111 -5.26 9.60 4.06
N GLY A 112 -6.39 9.39 4.74
CA GLY A 112 -7.72 9.76 4.26
C GLY A 112 -8.35 8.79 3.25
N GLU A 113 -7.63 7.74 2.83
CA GLU A 113 -8.14 6.78 1.85
C GLU A 113 -8.90 5.62 2.48
N ALA A 114 -9.80 5.01 1.70
CA ALA A 114 -10.39 3.72 1.99
C ALA A 114 -9.65 2.61 1.24
N VAL A 115 -9.14 1.62 1.96
CA VAL A 115 -8.48 0.44 1.38
C VAL A 115 -9.42 -0.75 1.48
N SER A 116 -9.60 -1.48 0.37
CA SER A 116 -10.31 -2.76 0.38
C SER A 116 -9.60 -3.78 -0.48
N ILE A 117 -9.74 -5.05 -0.12
CA ILE A 117 -9.18 -6.17 -0.87
C ILE A 117 -10.34 -7.10 -1.22
N LYS A 118 -10.52 -7.38 -2.52
CA LYS A 118 -11.61 -8.20 -3.05
C LYS A 118 -10.97 -9.28 -3.93
N LYS A 119 -10.99 -10.54 -3.48
CA LYS A 119 -10.35 -11.68 -4.16
C LYS A 119 -8.87 -11.42 -4.50
N GLY A 120 -8.09 -11.00 -3.51
CA GLY A 120 -6.66 -10.71 -3.67
C GLY A 120 -6.32 -9.37 -4.34
N GLN A 121 -7.26 -8.74 -5.06
CA GLN A 121 -7.07 -7.42 -5.68
C GLN A 121 -7.32 -6.28 -4.70
N VAL A 122 -6.37 -5.34 -4.62
CA VAL A 122 -6.46 -4.11 -3.82
C VAL A 122 -7.24 -3.03 -4.57
N TYR A 123 -8.06 -2.28 -3.82
CA TYR A 123 -8.79 -1.10 -4.26
C TYR A 123 -8.55 0.05 -3.27
N ILE A 124 -8.37 1.25 -3.81
CA ILE A 124 -8.21 2.51 -3.07
C ILE A 124 -9.39 3.41 -3.42
N ASN A 125 -10.19 3.82 -2.44
CA ASN A 125 -11.43 4.58 -2.64
C ASN A 125 -12.33 3.91 -3.69
N ASP A 126 -12.51 2.59 -3.57
CA ASP A 126 -13.24 1.72 -4.51
C ASP A 126 -12.68 1.60 -5.94
N ASN A 127 -11.56 2.26 -6.23
CA ASN A 127 -10.89 2.16 -7.51
C ASN A 127 -9.79 1.10 -7.49
N LYS A 128 -9.72 0.27 -8.54
CA LYS A 128 -8.70 -0.79 -8.66
C LYS A 128 -7.30 -0.17 -8.62
N LEU A 129 -6.44 -0.68 -7.73
CA LEU A 129 -5.03 -0.34 -7.73
C LEU A 129 -4.31 -1.12 -8.84
N LYS A 130 -3.94 -0.42 -9.91
CA LYS A 130 -3.13 -0.96 -11.00
C LYS A 130 -1.64 -0.79 -10.64
N ALA A 131 -1.10 -1.81 -9.97
CA ALA A 131 0.32 -1.95 -9.64
C ALA A 131 0.67 -3.44 -9.58
N PHE A 132 1.93 -3.80 -9.77
CA PHE A 132 2.36 -5.20 -9.73
C PHE A 132 2.12 -5.89 -8.37
N TYR A 133 2.12 -5.11 -7.29
CA TYR A 133 1.81 -5.54 -5.93
C TYR A 133 0.31 -5.44 -5.57
N GLY A 134 -0.49 -4.84 -6.47
CA GLY A 134 -1.93 -4.60 -6.27
C GLY A 134 -2.78 -5.86 -6.40
N ASP A 135 -2.25 -6.93 -6.99
CA ASP A 135 -2.95 -8.20 -7.25
C ASP A 135 -2.11 -9.39 -6.77
N ASP A 136 -2.69 -10.22 -5.91
CA ASP A 136 -2.09 -11.47 -5.39
C ASP A 136 -3.09 -12.64 -5.52
N SER A 137 -4.02 -12.52 -6.48
CA SER A 137 -5.05 -13.53 -6.73
C SER A 137 -4.50 -14.88 -7.21
N SER A 138 -3.25 -14.91 -7.70
CA SER A 138 -2.55 -16.12 -8.15
C SER A 138 -2.33 -17.17 -7.06
N PHE A 139 -2.44 -16.80 -5.77
CA PHE A 139 -2.28 -17.74 -4.65
C PHE A 139 -3.60 -18.42 -4.21
N ASP A 140 -4.67 -18.33 -5.01
CA ASP A 140 -5.99 -18.96 -4.76
C ASP A 140 -6.58 -18.65 -3.36
N ASN A 141 -6.27 -17.45 -2.88
CA ASN A 141 -6.80 -16.95 -1.63
C ASN A 141 -8.12 -16.26 -1.97
N ASN A 142 -9.27 -16.80 -1.53
CA ASN A 142 -10.58 -16.14 -1.61
C ASN A 142 -10.67 -14.94 -0.62
N ASP A 143 -9.59 -14.18 -0.56
CA ASP A 143 -9.25 -13.14 0.39
C ASP A 143 -10.03 -11.89 0.04
N SER A 144 -11.21 -11.80 0.68
CA SER A 144 -12.01 -10.60 0.71
C SER A 144 -12.01 -10.06 2.13
N TRP A 145 -11.55 -8.84 2.29
CA TRP A 145 -11.34 -8.22 3.60
C TRP A 145 -12.25 -7.02 3.79
N LYS A 146 -12.54 -6.70 5.05
CA LYS A 146 -13.35 -5.51 5.38
C LYS A 146 -12.63 -4.24 4.91
N VAL A 147 -13.42 -3.28 4.45
CA VAL A 147 -12.91 -1.95 4.10
C VAL A 147 -12.29 -1.30 5.34
N VAL A 148 -11.12 -0.70 5.16
CA VAL A 148 -10.43 0.07 6.19
C VAL A 148 -10.37 1.52 5.75
N HIS A 149 -10.97 2.41 6.54
CA HIS A 149 -10.90 3.86 6.33
C HIS A 149 -9.73 4.42 7.14
N LEU A 150 -8.74 4.97 6.46
CA LEU A 150 -7.55 5.55 7.06
C LEU A 150 -7.84 6.97 7.53
N LYS A 151 -7.37 7.31 8.74
CA LYS A 151 -7.35 8.70 9.21
C LYS A 151 -6.24 9.51 8.53
N ASP A 152 -6.22 10.81 8.77
CA ASP A 152 -5.27 11.79 8.20
C ASP A 152 -3.79 11.54 8.54
N ASN A 153 -3.47 10.57 9.39
CA ASN A 153 -2.09 10.20 9.74
C ASN A 153 -1.83 8.69 9.70
N GLU A 154 -2.76 7.92 9.12
CA GLU A 154 -2.69 6.46 9.04
C GLU A 154 -2.31 6.01 7.63
N TYR A 155 -1.47 4.99 7.57
CA TYR A 155 -0.98 4.35 6.35
C TYR A 155 -1.38 2.88 6.39
N TYR A 156 -1.82 2.35 5.26
CA TYR A 156 -2.03 0.91 5.10
C TYR A 156 -0.76 0.31 4.54
N ILE A 157 -0.04 -0.44 5.37
CA ILE A 157 1.21 -1.11 5.01
C ILE A 157 0.87 -2.59 4.77
N LEU A 158 1.29 -3.16 3.64
CA LEU A 158 0.92 -4.53 3.24
C LEU A 158 2.11 -5.24 2.62
N ALA A 159 2.30 -6.50 2.97
CA ALA A 159 3.28 -7.37 2.33
C ALA A 159 2.91 -7.64 0.86
N ASP A 160 3.90 -7.77 -0.02
CA ASP A 160 3.65 -8.08 -1.44
C ASP A 160 2.98 -9.49 -1.56
N VAL A 161 3.41 -10.46 -0.73
CA VAL A 161 2.79 -11.80 -0.60
C VAL A 161 1.90 -11.84 0.64
N ARG A 162 0.58 -11.83 0.46
CA ARG A 162 -0.38 -11.47 1.53
C ARG A 162 -0.42 -12.50 2.66
N TRP A 163 -0.41 -13.80 2.33
CA TRP A 163 -0.48 -14.87 3.34
C TRP A 163 0.77 -14.95 4.24
N LYS A 164 1.87 -14.29 3.86
CA LYS A 164 3.11 -14.19 4.62
C LYS A 164 3.22 -12.88 5.42
N GLY A 165 2.29 -11.95 5.21
CA GLY A 165 2.19 -10.69 5.95
C GLY A 165 1.72 -10.90 7.38
N VAL A 166 2.63 -11.17 8.32
CA VAL A 166 2.25 -11.50 9.71
C VAL A 166 2.15 -10.28 10.64
N ASN A 167 2.78 -9.15 10.30
CA ASN A 167 2.81 -7.93 11.11
C ASN A 167 2.24 -6.69 10.43
N ASP A 168 1.66 -6.81 9.23
CA ASP A 168 1.25 -5.68 8.42
C ASP A 168 -0.17 -5.18 8.76
N SER A 169 -0.74 -4.29 7.96
CA SER A 169 -2.06 -3.71 8.22
C SER A 169 -3.22 -4.69 8.09
N GLN A 170 -3.02 -5.86 7.48
CA GLN A 170 -4.02 -6.92 7.44
C GLN A 170 -4.21 -7.54 8.84
N THR A 171 -3.11 -7.81 9.55
CA THR A 171 -3.14 -8.47 10.86
C THR A 171 -3.18 -7.49 12.03
N ALA A 172 -2.54 -6.32 11.88
CA ALA A 172 -2.34 -5.35 12.96
C ALA A 172 -3.12 -4.03 12.77
N GLY A 173 -3.77 -3.84 11.62
CA GLY A 173 -4.42 -2.58 11.24
C GLY A 173 -3.44 -1.46 10.85
N PRO A 174 -3.93 -0.25 10.52
CA PRO A 174 -3.12 0.84 9.96
C PRO A 174 -2.00 1.34 10.87
N PHE A 175 -0.92 1.84 10.28
CA PHE A 175 0.25 2.37 10.99
C PHE A 175 0.31 3.89 10.94
N LEU A 176 0.86 4.52 11.97
CA LEU A 176 1.07 5.96 11.98
C LEU A 176 2.40 6.33 11.31
N LYS A 177 2.54 7.57 10.84
CA LYS A 177 3.84 8.08 10.31
C LYS A 177 5.01 7.80 11.26
N LYS A 178 4.80 7.95 12.58
CA LYS A 178 5.83 7.70 13.61
C LYS A 178 6.26 6.23 13.77
N ASP A 179 5.47 5.30 13.22
CA ASP A 179 5.76 3.87 13.27
C ASP A 179 6.61 3.45 12.06
N ILE A 180 6.66 4.27 10.99
CA ILE A 180 7.53 4.08 9.83
C ILE A 180 8.91 4.65 10.16
N LEU A 181 9.94 3.80 10.11
CA LEU A 181 11.31 4.16 10.47
C LEU A 181 12.07 4.84 9.33
N GLY A 182 11.81 4.45 8.09
CA GLY A 182 12.54 4.95 6.92
C GLY A 182 12.18 4.19 5.66
N LYS A 183 12.75 4.64 4.55
CA LYS A 183 12.54 4.05 3.23
C LYS A 183 13.65 3.07 2.89
N VAL A 184 13.29 1.89 2.40
CA VAL A 184 14.24 0.97 1.77
C VAL A 184 14.61 1.55 0.40
N VAL A 185 15.87 1.90 0.21
CA VAL A 185 16.37 2.57 -1.00
C VAL A 185 17.16 1.66 -1.93
N GLY A 186 17.54 0.47 -1.45
CA GLY A 186 18.37 -0.45 -2.20
C GLY A 186 18.83 -1.65 -1.40
N TYR A 187 19.78 -2.37 -1.95
CA TYR A 187 20.56 -3.41 -1.28
C TYR A 187 21.99 -3.38 -1.82
N GLU A 188 22.93 -3.87 -1.02
CA GLU A 188 24.31 -4.04 -1.44
C GLU A 188 24.46 -5.41 -2.09
N GLN A 189 25.16 -5.48 -3.23
CA GLN A 189 25.52 -6.76 -3.84
C GLN A 189 26.87 -7.19 -3.24
N GLU A 190 26.88 -8.38 -2.63
CA GLU A 190 28.11 -9.03 -2.15
C GLU A 190 29.03 -9.46 -3.32
#